data_AF-A0A1I5FQ50-F1
#
_entry.id   AF-A0A1I5FQ50-F1
#
_cell.length_a   1.000
_cell.length_b   1.000
_cell.length_c   1.000
_cell.angle_alpha   90.00
_cell.angle_beta   90.00
_cell.angle_gamma   90.00
#
_symmetry.space_group_name_H-M   'P 1'
#
loop_
_entity.id
_entity.type
_entity.pdbx_description
1 polymer ?
#
loop_
_entity_poly.entity_id
_entity_poly.type
_entity_poly.pdbx_seq_one_letter_code
_entity_poly.pdbx_strand_id
1 'polypeptide(L)'
;MNTQTAETTTIDAAEEMGQVADLIAAGATREARRRTARLADTATVTTRALLGDILAALETHPAVAVPRLRHLWKVSDEDGRALVLACVPHAERRAEAATQAERMAQATRAERREYARRRPGAVVTRQGTPQPRRSQRATDNDTASRRYFDERVDPAEDTDEQSDYQQLDYDLAAVPPMRGLPCVACGVERSTRDQQRSHDDGLCEDCREDGTAGVAIRTATATRAEVLIARCEYIAATSATPAARNARLNRDWRCLRTADRFTVSDWHARQPA
;
A
#
# COMPACT_ATOMS: atom_id res chain seq x y z
N MET A 1 -25.83 5.78 -34.93
CA MET A 1 -26.55 5.63 -33.64
C MET A 1 -25.67 4.99 -32.54
N ASN A 2 -24.32 5.06 -32.62
CA ASN A 2 -23.43 4.39 -31.66
C ASN A 2 -22.72 5.33 -30.67
N THR A 3 -22.77 6.64 -30.87
CA THR A 3 -22.11 7.63 -29.99
C THR A 3 -22.88 7.85 -28.69
N GLN A 4 -24.21 7.84 -28.71
CA GLN A 4 -25.03 7.99 -27.49
C GLN A 4 -24.85 6.84 -26.51
N THR A 5 -24.76 5.59 -26.97
CA THR A 5 -24.59 4.43 -26.08
C THR A 5 -23.22 4.39 -25.41
N ALA A 6 -22.17 4.84 -26.11
CA ALA A 6 -20.82 4.94 -25.56
C ALA A 6 -20.71 6.09 -24.54
N GLU A 7 -21.30 7.25 -24.83
CA GLU A 7 -21.34 8.39 -23.90
C GLU A 7 -22.11 8.06 -22.61
N THR A 8 -23.25 7.35 -22.69
CA THR A 8 -23.98 6.89 -21.50
C THR A 8 -23.13 5.95 -20.64
N THR A 9 -22.39 5.01 -21.23
CA THR A 9 -21.53 4.09 -20.46
C THR A 9 -20.36 4.78 -19.77
N THR A 10 -19.80 5.84 -20.35
CA THR A 10 -18.72 6.63 -19.72
C THR A 10 -19.25 7.47 -18.56
N ILE A 11 -20.45 8.04 -18.69
CA ILE A 11 -21.10 8.81 -17.62
C ILE A 11 -21.42 7.92 -16.42
N ASP A 12 -22.01 6.74 -16.66
CA ASP A 12 -22.33 5.77 -15.61
C ASP A 12 -21.05 5.28 -14.89
N ALA A 13 -19.98 5.01 -15.64
CA ALA A 13 -18.69 4.61 -15.07
C ALA A 13 -18.04 5.73 -14.25
N ALA A 14 -18.20 6.99 -14.65
CA ALA A 14 -17.71 8.15 -13.92
C ALA A 14 -18.48 8.34 -12.59
N GLU A 15 -19.80 8.22 -12.61
CA GLU A 15 -20.63 8.30 -11.40
C GLU A 15 -20.25 7.20 -10.39
N GLU A 16 -20.11 5.97 -10.87
CA GLU A 16 -19.66 4.83 -10.07
C GLU A 16 -18.29 5.05 -9.44
N MET A 17 -17.36 5.68 -10.17
CA MET A 17 -16.04 6.06 -9.66
C MET A 17 -16.08 7.22 -8.65
N GLY A 18 -17.05 8.12 -8.77
CA GLY A 18 -17.35 9.11 -7.73
C GLY A 18 -17.76 8.45 -6.42
N GLN A 19 -18.65 7.44 -6.50
CA GLN A 19 -19.08 6.67 -5.32
C GLN A 19 -17.95 5.85 -4.69
N VAL A 20 -17.01 5.34 -5.50
CA VAL A 20 -15.77 4.70 -5.02
C VAL A 20 -14.93 5.68 -4.19
N ALA A 21 -14.78 6.92 -4.64
CA ALA A 21 -14.04 7.94 -3.88
C ALA A 21 -14.72 8.26 -2.53
N ASP A 22 -16.05 8.33 -2.51
CA ASP A 22 -16.82 8.54 -1.28
C ASP A 22 -16.67 7.36 -0.30
N LEU A 23 -16.68 6.11 -0.79
CA LEU A 23 -16.43 4.92 0.04
C LEU A 23 -15.04 4.94 0.68
N ILE A 24 -14.01 5.40 -0.04
CA ILE A 24 -12.66 5.51 0.49
C ILE A 24 -12.58 6.62 1.55
N ALA A 25 -13.23 7.75 1.31
CA ALA A 25 -13.31 8.84 2.30
C ALA A 25 -14.03 8.39 3.59
N ALA A 26 -15.04 7.51 3.46
CA ALA A 26 -15.75 6.91 4.60
C ALA A 26 -14.98 5.74 5.27
N GLY A 27 -13.79 5.36 4.76
CA GLY A 27 -12.97 4.26 5.30
C GLY A 27 -13.37 2.86 4.82
N ALA A 28 -14.37 2.72 3.95
CA ALA A 28 -14.86 1.46 3.39
C ALA A 28 -14.01 0.95 2.21
N THR A 29 -12.68 0.89 2.39
CA THR A 29 -11.69 0.53 1.35
C THR A 29 -11.92 -0.84 0.69
N ARG A 30 -12.38 -1.85 1.44
CA ARG A 30 -12.69 -3.17 0.88
C ARG A 30 -13.84 -3.11 -0.13
N GLU A 31 -14.88 -2.31 0.15
CA GLU A 31 -16.02 -2.18 -0.75
C GLU A 31 -15.66 -1.35 -1.98
N ALA A 32 -14.86 -0.29 -1.80
CA ALA A 32 -14.30 0.50 -2.89
C ALA A 32 -13.55 -0.39 -3.89
N ARG A 33 -12.64 -1.25 -3.42
CA ARG A 33 -11.90 -2.21 -4.25
C ARG A 33 -12.82 -3.16 -5.03
N ARG A 34 -13.82 -3.76 -4.35
CA ARG A 34 -14.77 -4.68 -5.00
C ARG A 34 -15.56 -3.98 -6.11
N ARG A 35 -15.96 -2.74 -5.88
CA ARG A 35 -16.72 -1.96 -6.84
C ARG A 35 -15.87 -1.57 -8.05
N THR A 36 -14.63 -1.12 -7.85
CA THR A 36 -13.69 -0.87 -8.95
C THR A 36 -13.40 -2.15 -9.75
N ALA A 37 -13.27 -3.31 -9.10
CA ALA A 37 -13.08 -4.59 -9.80
C ALA A 37 -14.26 -4.92 -10.72
N ARG A 38 -15.50 -4.74 -10.26
CA ARG A 38 -16.71 -4.95 -11.08
C ARG A 38 -16.76 -4.03 -12.30
N LEU A 39 -16.37 -2.76 -12.15
CA LEU A 39 -16.25 -1.82 -13.27
C LEU A 39 -15.14 -2.21 -14.24
N ALA A 40 -14.01 -2.68 -13.70
CA ALA A 40 -12.89 -3.16 -14.49
C ALA A 40 -13.25 -4.38 -15.34
N ASP A 41 -14.11 -5.29 -14.86
CA ASP A 41 -14.45 -6.52 -15.58
C ASP A 41 -15.13 -6.25 -16.94
N THR A 42 -15.95 -5.19 -17.04
CA THR A 42 -16.66 -4.82 -18.27
C THR A 42 -15.91 -3.80 -19.14
N ALA A 43 -14.82 -3.22 -18.62
CA ALA A 43 -14.08 -2.15 -19.28
C ALA A 43 -13.06 -2.64 -20.30
N THR A 44 -12.62 -1.73 -21.18
CA THR A 44 -11.48 -1.97 -22.09
C THR A 44 -10.18 -2.12 -21.29
N VAL A 45 -9.14 -2.71 -21.90
CA VAL A 45 -7.83 -2.91 -21.24
C VAL A 45 -7.23 -1.59 -20.76
N THR A 46 -7.34 -0.54 -21.58
CA THR A 46 -6.81 0.80 -21.29
C THR A 46 -7.58 1.46 -20.15
N THR A 47 -8.92 1.41 -20.19
CA THR A 47 -9.79 1.94 -19.13
C THR A 47 -9.59 1.20 -17.81
N ARG A 48 -9.43 -0.14 -17.86
CA ARG A 48 -9.17 -0.97 -16.69
C ARG A 48 -7.87 -0.58 -15.97
N ALA A 49 -6.79 -0.34 -16.72
CA ALA A 49 -5.53 0.12 -16.16
C ALA A 49 -5.70 1.48 -15.47
N LEU A 50 -6.40 2.41 -16.11
CA LEU A 50 -6.68 3.74 -15.55
C LEU A 50 -7.51 3.66 -14.26
N LEU A 51 -8.55 2.82 -14.20
CA LEU A 51 -9.35 2.60 -12.98
C LEU A 51 -8.48 2.09 -11.82
N GLY A 52 -7.53 1.19 -12.10
CA GLY A 52 -6.57 0.69 -11.11
C GLY A 52 -5.64 1.79 -10.59
N ASP A 53 -5.15 2.66 -11.47
CA ASP A 53 -4.27 3.78 -11.09
C ASP A 53 -5.01 4.84 -10.28
N ILE A 54 -6.28 5.14 -10.61
CA ILE A 54 -7.14 6.04 -9.85
C ILE A 54 -7.37 5.48 -8.43
N LEU A 55 -7.74 4.21 -8.31
CA LEU A 55 -7.95 3.57 -7.01
C LEU A 55 -6.67 3.59 -6.16
N ALA A 56 -5.52 3.26 -6.75
CA ALA A 56 -4.24 3.30 -6.06
C ALA A 56 -3.86 4.74 -5.62
N ALA A 57 -4.28 5.77 -6.35
CA ALA A 57 -4.11 7.15 -5.92
C ALA A 57 -5.02 7.50 -4.74
N LEU A 58 -6.29 7.10 -4.78
CA LEU A 58 -7.28 7.38 -3.73
C LEU A 58 -6.95 6.69 -2.40
N GLU A 59 -6.35 5.50 -2.44
CA GLU A 59 -5.92 4.79 -1.22
C GLU A 59 -4.71 5.42 -0.52
N THR A 60 -4.03 6.38 -1.17
CA THR A 60 -2.93 7.13 -0.54
C THR A 60 -3.41 8.39 0.18
N HIS A 61 -2.57 8.91 1.08
CA HIS A 61 -2.87 10.13 1.81
C HIS A 61 -3.29 11.28 0.85
N PRO A 62 -4.29 12.12 1.19
CA PRO A 62 -4.85 13.13 0.27
C PRO A 62 -3.81 14.08 -0.35
N ALA A 63 -2.75 14.41 0.39
CA ALA A 63 -1.64 15.24 -0.09
C ALA A 63 -0.90 14.61 -1.30
N VAL A 64 -0.89 13.29 -1.42
CA VAL A 64 -0.27 12.52 -2.51
C VAL A 64 -1.29 12.16 -3.59
N ALA A 65 -2.53 11.89 -3.19
CA ALA A 65 -3.63 11.54 -4.09
C ALA A 65 -3.91 12.64 -5.13
N VAL A 66 -4.01 13.91 -4.70
CA VAL A 66 -4.37 15.03 -5.59
C VAL A 66 -3.34 15.27 -6.71
N PRO A 67 -2.03 15.34 -6.44
CA PRO A 67 -1.02 15.42 -7.51
C PRO A 67 -1.06 14.24 -8.48
N ARG A 68 -1.30 13.01 -7.99
CA ARG A 68 -1.41 11.81 -8.83
C ARG A 68 -2.63 11.86 -9.74
N LEU A 69 -3.80 12.18 -9.20
CA LEU A 69 -5.03 12.35 -9.99
C LEU A 69 -4.86 13.45 -11.06
N ARG A 70 -4.20 14.57 -10.71
CA ARG A 70 -3.89 15.62 -11.69
C ARG A 70 -2.97 15.14 -12.80
N HIS A 71 -1.99 14.28 -12.49
CA HIS A 71 -1.12 13.70 -13.50
C HIS A 71 -1.92 12.78 -14.43
N LEU A 72 -2.75 11.89 -13.88
CA LEU A 72 -3.62 11.00 -14.65
C LEU A 72 -4.53 11.78 -15.60
N TRP A 73 -5.20 12.83 -15.10
CA TRP A 73 -6.04 13.70 -15.94
C TRP A 73 -5.30 14.28 -17.17
N LYS A 74 -4.01 14.64 -17.01
CA LYS A 74 -3.22 15.21 -18.11
C LYS A 74 -2.84 14.20 -19.18
N VAL A 75 -2.67 12.94 -18.80
CA VAL A 75 -2.20 11.89 -19.72
C VAL A 75 -3.34 11.05 -20.31
N SER A 76 -4.55 11.16 -19.75
CA SER A 76 -5.74 10.44 -20.20
C SER A 76 -6.46 11.11 -21.39
N ASP A 77 -7.20 10.27 -22.12
CA ASP A 77 -8.19 10.63 -23.15
C ASP A 77 -9.44 11.29 -22.52
N GLU A 78 -10.38 11.72 -23.35
CA GLU A 78 -11.57 12.46 -22.89
C GLU A 78 -12.44 11.62 -21.93
N ASP A 79 -12.62 10.33 -22.23
CA ASP A 79 -13.32 9.39 -21.36
C ASP A 79 -12.57 9.18 -20.03
N GLY A 80 -11.24 9.03 -20.08
CA GLY A 80 -10.42 8.91 -18.88
C GLY A 80 -10.38 10.19 -18.03
N ARG A 81 -10.48 11.37 -18.64
CA ARG A 81 -10.60 12.64 -17.92
C ARG A 81 -11.90 12.73 -17.15
N ALA A 82 -13.01 12.25 -17.73
CA ALA A 82 -14.30 12.21 -17.05
C ALA A 82 -14.25 11.33 -15.78
N LEU A 83 -13.63 10.15 -15.88
CA LEU A 83 -13.41 9.25 -14.73
C LEU A 83 -12.59 9.91 -13.63
N VAL A 84 -11.48 10.57 -13.98
CA VAL A 84 -10.62 11.24 -13.01
C VAL A 84 -11.33 12.42 -12.35
N LEU A 85 -12.09 13.21 -13.12
CA LEU A 85 -12.83 14.36 -12.59
C LEU A 85 -13.89 13.95 -11.58
N ALA A 86 -14.58 12.82 -11.81
CA ALA A 86 -15.59 12.32 -10.88
C ALA A 86 -15.01 11.95 -9.50
N CYS A 87 -13.74 11.55 -9.44
CA CYS A 87 -13.06 11.21 -8.20
C CYS A 87 -12.50 12.42 -7.43
N VAL A 88 -12.50 13.62 -8.01
CA VAL A 88 -11.99 14.82 -7.33
C VAL A 88 -13.08 15.38 -6.42
N PRO A 89 -12.82 15.61 -5.12
CA PRO A 89 -13.82 16.20 -4.24
C PRO A 89 -14.18 17.62 -4.72
N HIS A 90 -15.45 17.78 -5.08
CA HIS A 90 -16.05 19.08 -5.44
C HIS A 90 -15.85 20.11 -4.32
N ALA A 91 -15.93 21.39 -4.68
CA ALA A 91 -15.64 22.51 -3.77
C ALA A 91 -16.45 22.44 -2.46
N GLU A 92 -17.72 22.02 -2.53
CA GLU A 92 -18.61 21.83 -1.38
C GLU A 92 -18.12 20.71 -0.46
N ARG A 93 -17.78 19.54 -1.02
CA ARG A 93 -17.19 18.41 -0.27
C ARG A 93 -15.85 18.75 0.39
N ARG A 94 -15.04 19.63 -0.22
CA ARG A 94 -13.81 20.15 0.39
C ARG A 94 -14.10 21.07 1.59
N ALA A 95 -15.16 21.87 1.54
CA ALA A 95 -15.55 22.73 2.66
C ALA A 95 -16.07 21.91 3.85
N GLU A 96 -16.84 20.85 3.59
CA GLU A 96 -17.33 19.93 4.61
C GLU A 96 -16.19 19.15 5.28
N ALA A 97 -15.27 18.59 4.48
CA ALA A 97 -14.09 17.89 5.00
C ALA A 97 -13.18 18.81 5.84
N ALA A 98 -13.00 20.07 5.42
CA ALA A 98 -12.25 21.06 6.20
C ALA A 98 -12.93 21.35 7.55
N THR A 99 -14.26 21.49 7.55
CA THR A 99 -15.07 21.70 8.76
C THR A 99 -14.94 20.51 9.71
N GLN A 100 -14.98 19.28 9.19
CA GLN A 100 -14.84 18.07 10.00
C GLN A 100 -13.43 17.93 10.59
N ALA A 101 -12.39 18.20 9.80
CA ALA A 101 -11.01 18.20 10.29
C ALA A 101 -10.78 19.24 11.40
N GLU A 102 -11.39 20.42 11.27
CA GLU A 102 -11.33 21.45 12.30
C GLU A 102 -12.02 21.00 13.60
N ARG A 103 -13.19 20.34 13.51
CA ARG A 103 -13.88 19.75 14.68
C ARG A 103 -13.01 18.72 15.39
N MET A 104 -12.35 17.82 14.66
CA MET A 104 -11.45 16.83 15.26
C MET A 104 -10.23 17.49 15.92
N ALA A 105 -9.65 18.51 15.29
CA ALA A 105 -8.53 19.26 15.86
C ALA A 105 -8.93 19.99 17.16
N GLN A 106 -10.15 20.54 17.21
CA GLN A 106 -10.69 21.16 18.43
C GLN A 106 -10.91 20.12 19.54
N ALA A 107 -11.47 18.95 19.24
CA ALA A 107 -11.63 17.85 20.19
C ALA A 107 -10.28 17.40 20.78
N THR A 108 -9.28 17.17 19.91
CA THR A 108 -7.93 16.77 20.35
C THR A 108 -7.25 17.83 21.22
N ARG A 109 -7.47 19.12 20.94
CA ARG A 109 -6.96 20.22 21.78
C ARG A 109 -7.65 20.26 23.14
N ALA A 110 -8.95 19.95 23.21
CA ALA A 110 -9.69 19.87 24.46
C ALA A 110 -9.15 18.72 25.34
N GLU A 111 -8.95 17.54 24.77
CA GLU A 111 -8.35 16.39 25.46
C GLU A 111 -6.94 16.69 25.99
N ARG A 112 -6.07 17.32 25.17
CA ARG A 112 -4.73 17.73 25.62
C ARG A 112 -4.76 18.73 26.78
N ARG A 113 -5.72 19.67 26.77
CA ARG A 113 -5.91 20.63 27.87
C ARG A 113 -6.38 19.94 29.15
N GLU A 114 -7.27 18.96 29.01
CA GLU A 114 -7.74 18.17 30.15
C GLU A 114 -6.61 17.31 30.75
N TYR A 115 -5.82 16.65 29.92
CA TYR A 115 -4.63 15.92 30.36
C TYR A 115 -3.64 16.83 31.09
N ALA A 116 -3.39 18.04 30.58
CA ALA A 116 -2.53 19.02 31.23
C ALA A 116 -3.05 19.49 32.59
N ARG A 117 -4.38 19.59 32.78
CA ARG A 117 -5.01 19.91 34.07
C ARG A 117 -4.93 18.78 35.09
N ARG A 118 -5.00 17.52 34.63
CA ARG A 118 -4.89 16.32 35.48
C ARG A 118 -3.45 15.96 35.83
N ARG A 119 -2.45 16.60 35.20
CA ARG A 119 -1.04 16.39 35.50
C ARG A 119 -0.76 16.86 36.93
N PRO A 120 -0.24 16.01 37.83
CA PRO A 120 0.12 16.42 39.19
C PRO A 120 1.09 17.60 39.14
N GLY A 121 0.69 18.72 39.75
CA GLY A 121 1.52 19.91 39.84
C GLY A 121 2.80 19.66 40.63
N ALA A 122 3.85 20.39 40.28
CA ALA A 122 5.15 20.33 40.93
C ALA A 122 5.01 20.39 42.46
N VAL A 123 5.39 19.29 43.12
CA VAL A 123 5.42 19.19 44.58
C VAL A 123 6.45 20.21 45.09
N VAL A 124 5.99 21.27 45.74
CA VAL A 124 6.84 22.23 46.43
C VAL A 124 7.47 21.51 47.62
N THR A 125 8.76 21.19 47.52
CA THR A 125 9.51 20.57 48.61
C THR A 125 9.79 21.63 49.68
N ARG A 126 9.07 21.54 50.81
CA ARG A 126 9.35 22.31 52.02
C ARG A 126 10.70 21.83 52.57
N GLN A 127 11.72 22.69 52.54
CA GLN A 127 13.04 22.42 53.11
C GLN A 127 12.91 22.16 54.62
N GLY A 128 13.02 20.89 55.01
CA GLY A 128 13.23 20.45 56.38
C GLY A 128 14.66 19.96 56.54
N THR A 129 15.24 20.25 57.70
CA THR A 129 16.59 19.91 58.14
C THR A 129 16.97 18.45 57.80
N PRO A 130 18.17 18.16 57.24
CA PRO A 130 18.50 16.84 56.75
C PRO A 130 18.73 15.88 57.93
N GLN A 131 17.75 15.02 58.21
CA GLN A 131 18.02 13.76 58.88
C GLN A 131 18.71 12.80 57.90
N PRO A 132 19.61 11.91 58.38
CA PRO A 132 20.23 10.88 57.54
C PRO A 132 19.15 9.89 57.09
N ARG A 133 18.48 10.23 55.99
CA ARG A 133 17.51 9.37 55.32
C ARG A 133 18.27 8.33 54.53
N ARG A 134 17.88 7.06 54.72
CA ARG A 134 18.10 5.99 53.74
C ARG A 134 17.81 6.58 52.36
N SER A 135 18.77 6.49 51.44
CA SER A 135 18.73 7.26 50.19
C SER A 135 17.38 7.06 49.50
N GLN A 136 16.74 8.17 49.11
CA GLN A 136 15.46 8.16 48.39
C GLN A 136 15.49 7.15 47.22
N ARG A 137 16.65 7.07 46.56
CA ARG A 137 16.97 6.13 45.48
C ARG A 137 16.82 4.64 45.87
N ALA A 138 17.14 4.26 47.10
CA ALA A 138 16.96 2.89 47.58
C ALA A 138 15.48 2.56 47.84
N THR A 139 14.70 3.52 48.35
CA THR A 139 13.26 3.36 48.56
C THR A 139 12.49 3.36 47.24
N ASP A 140 12.90 4.21 46.30
CA ASP A 140 12.31 4.27 44.95
C ASP A 140 12.59 2.97 44.19
N ASN A 141 13.80 2.42 44.30
CA ASN A 141 14.14 1.11 43.71
C ASN A 141 13.35 -0.04 44.36
N ASP A 142 13.15 -0.03 45.68
CA ASP A 142 12.35 -1.07 46.35
C ASP A 142 10.87 -0.96 45.96
N THR A 143 10.36 0.27 45.81
CA THR A 143 8.98 0.51 45.37
C THR A 143 8.78 0.11 43.90
N ALA A 144 9.73 0.45 43.02
CA ALA A 144 9.72 0.03 41.63
C ALA A 144 9.83 -1.50 41.48
N SER A 145 10.68 -2.13 42.31
CA SER A 145 10.81 -3.60 42.33
C SER A 145 9.52 -4.27 42.80
N ARG A 146 8.90 -3.76 43.87
CA ARG A 146 7.61 -4.29 44.34
C ARG A 146 6.52 -4.14 43.29
N ARG A 147 6.38 -2.98 42.64
CA ARG A 147 5.42 -2.82 41.53
C ARG A 147 5.70 -3.79 40.38
N TYR A 148 6.97 -3.98 40.03
CA TYR A 148 7.35 -4.94 38.99
C TYR A 148 6.93 -6.38 39.33
N PHE A 149 6.98 -6.78 40.60
CA PHE A 149 6.51 -8.10 41.03
C PHE A 149 4.99 -8.17 41.20
N ASP A 150 4.33 -7.08 41.61
CA ASP A 150 2.87 -7.00 41.82
C ASP A 150 2.10 -6.95 40.48
N GLU A 151 2.67 -6.29 39.46
CA GLU A 151 2.11 -6.20 38.10
C GLU A 151 2.45 -7.43 37.24
N ARG A 152 3.28 -8.33 37.74
CA ARG A 152 3.66 -9.54 37.01
C ARG A 152 2.55 -10.57 37.14
N VAL A 153 1.75 -10.70 36.09
CA VAL A 153 0.83 -11.82 35.91
C VAL A 153 1.65 -13.12 35.89
N ASP A 154 1.29 -14.07 36.75
CA ASP A 154 1.93 -15.38 36.82
C ASP A 154 1.61 -16.13 35.51
N PRO A 155 2.60 -16.60 34.72
CA PRO A 155 2.35 -17.21 33.40
C PRO A 155 1.48 -18.48 33.42
N ALA A 156 1.07 -18.97 34.59
CA ALA A 156 0.10 -20.05 34.73
C ALA A 156 -1.36 -19.60 34.56
N GLU A 157 -1.65 -18.29 34.61
CA GLU A 157 -3.00 -17.72 34.43
C GLU A 157 -3.21 -17.06 33.05
N ASP A 158 -2.27 -17.23 32.11
CA ASP A 158 -2.41 -16.74 30.73
C ASP A 158 -3.38 -17.66 29.98
N THR A 159 -4.68 -17.37 30.10
CA THR A 159 -5.71 -17.87 29.18
C THR A 159 -5.30 -17.51 27.75
N ASP A 160 -5.37 -18.48 26.83
CA ASP A 160 -4.99 -18.41 25.41
C ASP A 160 -5.74 -17.38 24.54
N GLU A 161 -6.18 -16.24 25.09
CA GLU A 161 -6.64 -15.09 24.30
C GLU A 161 -5.43 -14.31 23.79
N GLN A 162 -4.84 -14.83 22.70
CA GLN A 162 -3.78 -14.14 21.96
C GLN A 162 -4.26 -12.75 21.54
N SER A 163 -3.71 -11.71 22.16
CA SER A 163 -3.97 -10.33 21.76
C SER A 163 -3.46 -10.07 20.33
N ASP A 164 -4.07 -9.12 19.61
CA ASP A 164 -3.67 -8.72 18.24
C ASP A 164 -2.16 -8.42 18.07
N TYR A 165 -1.46 -8.13 19.17
CA TYR A 165 -0.01 -7.87 19.20
C TYR A 165 0.86 -9.14 19.08
N GLN A 166 0.33 -10.32 19.36
CA GLN A 166 1.02 -11.61 19.24
C GLN A 166 0.87 -12.26 17.84
N GLN A 167 0.07 -11.66 16.95
CA GLN A 167 -0.05 -12.11 15.55
C GLN A 167 1.04 -11.57 14.61
N LEU A 168 1.82 -10.58 15.03
CA LEU A 168 2.87 -10.03 14.19
C LEU A 168 4.11 -10.93 14.24
N ASP A 169 4.34 -11.66 13.15
CA ASP A 169 5.61 -12.36 12.91
C ASP A 169 6.72 -11.31 12.74
N TYR A 170 7.48 -11.06 13.81
CA TYR A 170 8.54 -10.05 13.84
C TYR A 170 9.67 -10.36 12.85
N ASP A 171 9.94 -11.63 12.58
CA ASP A 171 10.97 -12.02 11.63
C ASP A 171 10.51 -11.68 10.21
N LEU A 172 9.26 -11.99 9.86
CA LEU A 172 8.68 -11.58 8.58
C LEU A 172 8.57 -10.06 8.45
N ALA A 173 8.18 -9.37 9.53
CA ALA A 173 8.03 -7.91 9.56
C ALA A 173 9.38 -7.17 9.50
N ALA A 174 10.47 -7.80 9.96
CA ALA A 174 11.81 -7.23 9.89
C ALA A 174 12.43 -7.32 8.48
N VAL A 175 11.90 -8.17 7.60
CA VAL A 175 12.40 -8.31 6.22
C VAL A 175 11.82 -7.18 5.35
N PRO A 176 12.65 -6.24 4.86
CA PRO A 176 12.17 -5.21 3.96
C PRO A 176 11.68 -5.83 2.64
N PRO A 177 10.64 -5.27 2.00
CA PRO A 177 10.17 -5.76 0.72
C PRO A 177 11.26 -5.60 -0.34
N MET A 178 11.42 -6.61 -1.20
CA MET A 178 12.33 -6.56 -2.36
C MET A 178 12.02 -5.35 -3.24
N ARG A 179 13.05 -4.63 -3.69
CA ARG A 179 12.89 -3.49 -4.58
C ARG A 179 12.71 -3.97 -6.02
N GLY A 180 11.55 -3.69 -6.59
CA GLY A 180 11.26 -3.96 -7.99
C GLY A 180 11.14 -5.46 -8.31
N LEU A 181 11.25 -5.80 -9.60
CA LEU A 181 11.13 -7.18 -10.06
C LEU A 181 12.43 -7.95 -9.83
N PRO A 182 12.38 -9.18 -9.28
CA PRO A 182 13.56 -9.98 -9.04
C PRO A 182 14.18 -10.51 -10.34
N CYS A 183 15.40 -11.04 -10.26
CA CYS A 183 16.06 -11.71 -11.37
C CYS A 183 15.16 -12.80 -11.96
N VAL A 184 14.99 -12.80 -13.28
CA VAL A 184 14.11 -13.74 -13.96
C VAL A 184 14.63 -15.18 -13.87
N ALA A 185 15.95 -15.36 -13.76
CA ALA A 185 16.62 -16.65 -13.63
C ALA A 185 16.62 -17.15 -12.16
N CYS A 186 17.45 -16.56 -11.30
CA CYS A 186 17.64 -17.03 -9.92
C CYS A 186 16.61 -16.50 -8.91
N GLY A 187 15.90 -15.40 -9.21
CA GLY A 187 14.87 -14.86 -8.31
C GLY A 187 15.34 -13.94 -7.20
N VAL A 188 16.64 -13.65 -7.12
CA VAL A 188 17.17 -12.71 -6.13
C VAL A 188 16.84 -11.27 -6.51
N GLU A 189 16.87 -10.38 -5.52
CA GLU A 189 16.75 -8.94 -5.74
C GLU A 189 17.88 -8.45 -6.63
N ARG A 190 17.55 -7.56 -7.58
CA ARG A 190 18.50 -7.02 -8.54
C ARG A 190 19.07 -5.71 -8.03
N SER A 191 20.33 -5.43 -8.36
CA SER A 191 20.93 -4.12 -8.06
C SER A 191 20.12 -2.99 -8.69
N THR A 192 20.13 -1.80 -8.08
CA THR A 192 19.46 -0.63 -8.66
C THR A 192 19.97 -0.31 -10.07
N ARG A 193 21.27 -0.56 -10.32
CA ARG A 193 21.89 -0.41 -11.63
C ARG A 193 21.25 -1.33 -12.67
N ASP A 194 21.01 -2.60 -12.33
CA ASP A 194 20.37 -3.56 -13.23
C ASP A 194 18.92 -3.20 -13.51
N GLN A 195 18.19 -2.74 -12.50
CA GLN A 195 16.78 -2.33 -12.64
C GLN A 195 16.59 -1.07 -13.50
N GLN A 196 17.62 -0.22 -13.62
CA GLN A 196 17.57 1.06 -14.34
C GLN A 196 18.23 1.01 -15.72
N ARG A 197 18.60 -0.17 -16.22
CA ARG A 197 19.16 -0.31 -17.57
C ARG A 197 18.13 0.10 -18.62
N SER A 198 18.57 0.81 -19.66
CA SER A 198 17.76 1.16 -20.84
C SER A 198 17.27 -0.08 -21.60
N HIS A 199 17.99 -1.18 -21.45
CA HIS A 199 17.73 -2.50 -22.02
C HIS A 199 17.64 -3.53 -20.91
N ASP A 200 16.58 -3.44 -20.12
CA ASP A 200 16.38 -4.33 -18.98
C ASP A 200 16.06 -5.76 -19.47
N ASP A 201 17.05 -6.65 -19.33
CA ASP A 201 16.99 -8.08 -19.64
C ASP A 201 16.40 -8.92 -18.49
N GLY A 202 16.05 -8.28 -17.37
CA GLY A 202 15.51 -8.95 -16.19
C GLY A 202 16.52 -9.77 -15.39
N LEU A 203 17.82 -9.69 -15.67
CA LEU A 203 18.87 -10.46 -14.98
C LEU A 203 19.60 -9.64 -13.91
N CYS A 204 20.09 -10.31 -12.86
CA CYS A 204 21.12 -9.77 -11.98
C CYS A 204 22.52 -9.89 -12.64
N GLU A 205 23.49 -9.20 -12.06
CA GLU A 205 24.90 -9.24 -12.49
C GLU A 205 25.42 -10.67 -12.59
N ASP A 206 25.32 -11.46 -11.52
CA ASP A 206 25.82 -12.86 -11.49
C ASP A 206 25.24 -13.73 -12.61
N CYS A 207 23.92 -13.78 -12.77
CA CYS A 207 23.31 -14.60 -13.83
C CYS A 207 23.70 -14.13 -15.24
N ARG A 208 24.01 -12.84 -15.39
CA ARG A 208 24.46 -12.29 -16.67
C ARG A 208 25.90 -12.69 -16.96
N GLU A 209 26.77 -12.68 -15.95
CA GLU A 209 28.16 -13.14 -16.05
C GLU A 209 28.24 -14.64 -16.36
N ASP A 210 27.32 -15.43 -15.81
CA ASP A 210 27.17 -16.86 -16.11
C ASP A 210 26.66 -17.15 -17.54
N GLY A 211 26.36 -16.11 -18.33
CA GLY A 211 25.86 -16.25 -19.70
C GLY A 211 24.42 -16.72 -19.79
N THR A 212 23.63 -16.55 -18.72
CA THR A 212 22.20 -16.90 -18.74
C THR A 212 21.47 -16.03 -19.74
N ALA A 213 20.59 -16.62 -20.55
CA ALA A 213 19.74 -15.85 -21.45
C ALA A 213 18.76 -14.98 -20.63
N GLY A 214 18.61 -13.72 -21.01
CA GLY A 214 17.65 -12.80 -20.38
C GLY A 214 16.31 -12.77 -21.12
N VAL A 215 15.38 -11.97 -20.58
CA VAL A 215 14.20 -11.56 -21.35
C VAL A 215 14.69 -10.79 -22.57
N ALA A 216 14.12 -11.08 -23.74
CA ALA A 216 14.51 -10.41 -24.98
C ALA A 216 14.42 -8.89 -24.82
N ILE A 217 15.58 -8.23 -24.96
CA ILE A 217 15.72 -6.78 -24.77
C ILE A 217 14.69 -6.07 -25.64
N ARG A 218 13.76 -5.37 -25.00
CA ARG A 218 12.76 -4.56 -25.69
C ARG A 218 13.38 -3.22 -26.11
N THR A 219 12.83 -2.61 -27.15
CA THR A 219 13.21 -1.27 -27.58
C THR A 219 12.95 -0.26 -26.46
N ALA A 220 13.69 0.86 -26.43
CA ALA A 220 13.53 1.89 -25.40
C ALA A 220 12.12 2.52 -25.35
N THR A 221 11.30 2.28 -26.37
CA THR A 221 9.91 2.75 -26.50
C THR A 221 8.88 1.76 -26.01
N ALA A 222 9.28 0.57 -25.53
CA ALA A 222 8.34 -0.44 -25.09
C ALA A 222 7.57 0.02 -23.85
N THR A 223 6.25 -0.19 -23.89
CA THR A 223 5.38 0.10 -22.77
C THR A 223 5.64 -0.85 -21.61
N ARG A 224 5.28 -0.41 -20.40
CA ARG A 224 5.39 -1.22 -19.19
C ARG A 224 4.67 -2.57 -19.31
N ALA A 225 3.50 -2.58 -19.95
CA ALA A 225 2.72 -3.80 -20.19
C ALA A 225 3.44 -4.78 -21.12
N GLU A 226 4.05 -4.30 -22.21
CA GLU A 226 4.81 -5.15 -23.13
C GLU A 226 6.04 -5.76 -22.47
N VAL A 227 6.71 -5.03 -21.56
CA VAL A 227 7.83 -5.55 -20.77
C VAL A 227 7.37 -6.68 -19.85
N LEU A 228 6.22 -6.52 -19.19
CA LEU A 228 5.63 -7.56 -18.33
C LEU A 228 5.22 -8.79 -19.11
N ILE A 229 4.57 -8.61 -20.27
CA ILE A 229 4.16 -9.73 -21.14
C ILE A 229 5.39 -10.50 -21.61
N ALA A 230 6.44 -9.82 -22.11
CA ALA A 230 7.67 -10.47 -22.54
C ALA A 230 8.34 -11.25 -21.40
N ARG A 231 8.29 -10.74 -20.17
CA ARG A 231 8.78 -11.45 -18.99
C ARG A 231 7.94 -12.69 -18.67
N CYS A 232 6.62 -12.60 -18.73
CA CYS A 232 5.73 -13.75 -18.53
C CYS A 232 5.96 -14.84 -19.59
N GLU A 233 6.11 -14.45 -20.86
CA GLU A 233 6.46 -15.34 -21.97
C GLU A 233 7.80 -16.02 -21.74
N TYR A 234 8.84 -15.28 -21.33
CA TYR A 234 10.15 -15.84 -21.00
C TYR A 234 10.05 -16.86 -19.85
N ILE A 235 9.32 -16.54 -18.77
CA ILE A 235 9.13 -17.46 -17.65
C ILE A 235 8.40 -18.72 -18.10
N ALA A 236 7.36 -18.62 -18.93
CA ALA A 236 6.69 -19.79 -19.48
C ALA A 236 7.61 -20.63 -20.36
N ALA A 237 8.35 -20.01 -21.28
CA ALA A 237 9.25 -20.70 -22.19
C ALA A 237 10.42 -21.40 -21.48
N THR A 238 10.89 -20.86 -20.36
CA THR A 238 12.03 -21.40 -19.60
C THR A 238 11.65 -22.27 -18.41
N SER A 239 10.35 -22.48 -18.16
CA SER A 239 9.91 -23.33 -17.06
C SER A 239 9.64 -24.74 -17.56
N ALA A 240 10.23 -25.74 -16.89
CA ALA A 240 10.06 -27.13 -17.25
C ALA A 240 8.62 -27.65 -17.04
N THR A 241 7.88 -27.06 -16.10
CA THR A 241 6.51 -27.47 -15.75
C THR A 241 5.60 -26.27 -15.51
N PRO A 242 4.26 -26.43 -15.64
CA PRO A 242 3.29 -25.40 -15.26
C PRO A 242 3.39 -24.98 -13.79
N ALA A 243 3.73 -25.92 -12.90
CA ALA A 243 3.96 -25.62 -11.49
C ALA A 243 5.18 -24.72 -11.28
N ALA A 244 6.30 -24.98 -11.96
CA ALA A 244 7.49 -24.14 -11.92
C ALA A 244 7.22 -22.74 -12.50
N ARG A 245 6.48 -22.67 -13.61
CA ARG A 245 6.00 -21.41 -14.20
C ARG A 245 5.20 -20.60 -13.17
N ASN A 246 4.18 -21.21 -12.57
CA ASN A 246 3.31 -20.55 -11.62
C ASN A 246 4.06 -20.11 -10.36
N ALA A 247 5.02 -20.91 -9.86
CA ALA A 247 5.85 -20.52 -8.72
C ALA A 247 6.69 -19.27 -9.01
N ARG A 248 7.29 -19.18 -10.20
CA ARG A 248 8.07 -18.01 -10.63
C ARG A 248 7.18 -16.77 -10.82
N LEU A 249 5.99 -16.93 -11.39
CA LEU A 249 5.02 -15.83 -11.53
C LEU A 249 4.50 -15.36 -10.16
N ASN A 250 4.23 -16.28 -9.23
CA ASN A 250 3.79 -15.94 -7.88
C ASN A 250 4.86 -15.19 -7.07
N ARG A 251 6.14 -15.51 -7.30
CA ARG A 251 7.25 -14.74 -6.74
C ARG A 251 7.20 -13.30 -7.24
N ASP A 252 7.11 -13.12 -8.56
CA ASP A 252 7.06 -11.79 -9.17
C ASP A 252 5.82 -11.00 -8.71
N TRP A 253 4.68 -11.67 -8.60
CA TRP A 253 3.40 -11.10 -8.17
C TRP A 253 3.50 -10.31 -6.85
N ARG A 254 4.28 -10.81 -5.89
CA ARG A 254 4.50 -10.15 -4.59
C ARG A 254 5.18 -8.78 -4.74
N CYS A 255 5.98 -8.60 -5.79
CA CYS A 255 6.71 -7.37 -6.09
C CYS A 255 5.99 -6.45 -7.10
N LEU A 256 4.90 -6.91 -7.72
CA LEU A 256 4.15 -6.13 -8.70
C LEU A 256 3.29 -5.05 -8.04
N ARG A 257 3.24 -3.90 -8.71
CA ARG A 257 2.24 -2.84 -8.43
C ARG A 257 0.84 -3.34 -8.77
N THR A 258 -0.18 -2.76 -8.15
CA THR A 258 -1.58 -3.14 -8.40
C THR A 258 -1.96 -3.08 -9.89
N ALA A 259 -1.53 -2.04 -10.61
CA ALA A 259 -1.78 -1.92 -12.05
C ALA A 259 -1.12 -3.05 -12.87
N ASP A 260 0.13 -3.38 -12.56
CA ASP A 260 0.89 -4.44 -13.24
C ASP A 260 0.28 -5.83 -13.02
N ARG A 261 -0.35 -6.06 -11.86
CA ARG A 261 -1.02 -7.33 -11.52
C ARG A 261 -2.15 -7.67 -12.49
N PHE A 262 -2.92 -6.67 -12.96
CA PHE A 262 -3.97 -6.92 -13.95
C PHE A 262 -3.42 -7.44 -15.27
N THR A 263 -2.31 -6.86 -15.77
CA THR A 263 -1.65 -7.34 -17.01
C THR A 263 -1.20 -8.80 -16.87
N VAL A 264 -0.61 -9.15 -15.73
CA VAL A 264 -0.14 -10.53 -15.48
C VAL A 264 -1.30 -11.51 -15.29
N SER A 265 -2.39 -11.10 -14.63
CA SER A 265 -3.60 -11.93 -14.50
C SER A 265 -4.28 -12.21 -15.84
N ASP A 266 -4.44 -11.18 -16.68
CA ASP A 266 -5.01 -11.34 -18.02
C ASP A 266 -4.15 -12.25 -18.91
N TRP A 267 -2.83 -12.08 -18.86
CA TRP A 267 -1.91 -12.97 -19.57
C TRP A 267 -2.01 -14.42 -19.06
N HIS A 268 -2.07 -14.63 -17.74
CA HIS A 268 -2.16 -15.94 -17.11
C HIS A 268 -3.45 -16.67 -17.47
N ALA A 269 -4.59 -15.96 -17.49
CA ALA A 269 -5.89 -16.51 -17.88
C ALA A 269 -5.95 -17.01 -19.33
N ARG A 270 -5.08 -16.49 -20.21
CA ARG A 270 -4.98 -16.92 -21.62
C ARG A 270 -4.04 -18.10 -21.83
N GLN A 271 -3.29 -18.53 -20.81
CA GLN A 271 -2.33 -19.63 -20.95
C GLN A 271 -3.04 -20.99 -20.90
N PRO A 272 -2.58 -21.97 -21.68
CA PRO A 272 -3.03 -23.35 -21.52
C PRO A 272 -2.64 -23.88 -20.13
N ALA A 273 -3.55 -24.69 -19.57
CA ALA A 273 -3.42 -25.34 -18.27
C ALA A 273 -2.20 -26.26 -18.22
#